data_AF-A0AA36HE81-F1
#
_entry.id   AF-A0AA36HE81-F1
#
_cell.length_a   1.000
_cell.length_b   1.000
_cell.length_c   1.000
_cell.angle_alpha   90.00
_cell.angle_beta   90.00
_cell.angle_gamma   90.00
#
_symmetry.space_group_name_H-M   'P 1'
#
loop_
_entity.id
_entity.type
_entity.pdbx_description
1 polymer ?
#
loop_
_entity_poly.entity_id
_entity_poly.type
_entity_poly.pdbx_seq_one_letter_code
_entity_poly.pdbx_strand_id
1 'polypeptide(L)'
;MDQKACATSRESLEASIVFTDGGTTGTSSELSVSDENLEGYSTPTGSSLQLDLDRSSSPSPRRHTLLRVNHSNSTSTATMPATTDSSCTMPDSADIPTSNRKSLIEENRALREHIDEIMNGSRVEVIENLLRENEKLQEELKEAKSYVDQVDVEAEQQYTELSSEITELCELVEKKDNEIKALKEKLAEMSKAVEKNNEVAEQQKQTAQRQTEIIESLRDELDSEKEKSVYSAKEKEKVQEELNALKKTVETEKGDALAKDVLLSIELEDMQRELEKQKEILASTSIAQIANKWERRVLTLENEIRERDILIHTQQSVINDLKRTMRENSGLLHSGGSSSDSFQTRDNSPSSRFSVVKYILSDVNSQLANVYAIARILDLSSQELDYLEKSLENKQNKRYLY
;
A
#
# COMPACT_ATOMS: atom_id res chain seq x y z
N MET A 1 44.13 -33.41 -48.95
CA MET A 1 42.70 -33.22 -49.22
C MET A 1 41.89 -33.36 -47.93
N ASP A 2 41.67 -32.33 -47.12
CA ASP A 2 42.49 -31.14 -46.85
C ASP A 2 42.17 -30.61 -45.45
N GLN A 3 43.14 -29.91 -44.85
CA GLN A 3 42.97 -29.23 -43.58
C GLN A 3 42.13 -27.96 -43.76
N LYS A 4 41.30 -27.61 -42.77
CA LYS A 4 41.30 -26.24 -42.23
C LYS A 4 40.71 -26.14 -40.85
N ALA A 5 41.40 -25.40 -39.98
CA ALA A 5 40.93 -24.93 -38.70
C ALA A 5 40.78 -23.41 -38.73
N CYS A 6 39.74 -22.90 -38.07
CA CYS A 6 39.58 -21.58 -37.42
C CYS A 6 38.25 -21.66 -36.66
N ALA A 7 38.14 -21.52 -35.33
CA ALA A 7 38.62 -20.46 -34.44
C ALA A 7 37.79 -19.16 -34.52
N THR A 8 37.37 -18.69 -33.35
CA THR A 8 36.84 -17.33 -33.04
C THR A 8 35.44 -16.97 -33.56
N SER A 9 34.46 -16.97 -32.64
CA SER A 9 33.92 -15.69 -32.14
C SER A 9 33.28 -15.87 -30.77
N ARG A 10 33.43 -14.83 -29.94
CA ARG A 10 33.04 -14.76 -28.53
C ARG A 10 32.13 -13.55 -28.40
N GLU A 11 30.85 -13.73 -28.68
CA GLU A 11 29.89 -12.62 -28.58
C GLU A 11 29.56 -12.33 -27.11
N SER A 12 29.72 -11.06 -26.76
CA SER A 12 29.47 -10.52 -25.43
C SER A 12 27.98 -10.22 -25.29
N LEU A 13 27.30 -10.89 -24.36
CA LEU A 13 25.95 -10.50 -23.96
C LEU A 13 26.02 -9.31 -23.00
N GLU A 14 26.14 -8.10 -23.57
CA GLU A 14 25.96 -6.85 -22.83
C GLU A 14 24.46 -6.66 -22.51
N ALA A 15 24.07 -7.04 -21.29
CA ALA A 15 22.74 -6.75 -20.77
C ALA A 15 22.63 -5.25 -20.44
N SER A 16 22.06 -4.46 -21.36
CA SER A 16 21.70 -3.07 -21.12
C SER A 16 20.60 -2.95 -20.06
N ILE A 17 20.95 -2.45 -18.88
CA ILE A 17 19.96 -2.02 -17.87
C ILE A 17 19.36 -0.70 -18.32
N VAL A 18 18.19 -0.75 -18.94
CA VAL A 18 17.39 0.44 -19.26
C VAL A 18 16.49 0.75 -18.06
N PHE A 19 16.86 1.78 -17.29
CA PHE A 19 15.91 2.44 -16.40
C PHE A 19 14.80 3.08 -17.23
N THR A 20 13.55 2.70 -16.96
CA THR A 20 12.38 3.50 -17.35
C THR A 20 11.76 4.06 -16.08
N ASP A 21 11.52 5.37 -16.11
CA ASP A 21 11.04 6.15 -14.97
C ASP A 21 9.75 6.89 -15.38
N GLY A 22 8.87 7.15 -14.41
CA GLY A 22 7.65 7.94 -14.60
C GLY A 22 6.41 7.19 -15.12
N GLY A 23 5.40 7.05 -14.28
CA GLY A 23 4.12 6.41 -14.64
C GLY A 23 3.05 6.46 -13.54
N THR A 24 2.88 7.60 -12.88
CA THR A 24 1.90 7.78 -11.78
C THR A 24 0.45 7.83 -12.28
N THR A 25 -0.37 6.86 -11.87
CA THR A 25 -1.84 6.98 -11.89
C THR A 25 -2.40 6.73 -10.50
N GLY A 26 -2.69 7.82 -9.78
CA GLY A 26 -3.36 7.75 -8.49
C GLY A 26 -4.87 7.55 -8.66
N THR A 27 -5.44 6.55 -8.00
CA THR A 27 -6.89 6.43 -7.80
C THR A 27 -7.21 6.85 -6.38
N SER A 28 -7.82 8.03 -6.24
CA SER A 28 -8.37 8.51 -4.98
C SER A 28 -9.53 7.62 -4.53
N SER A 29 -9.50 7.16 -3.29
CA SER A 29 -10.69 6.72 -2.55
C SER A 29 -10.75 7.50 -1.25
N GLU A 30 -11.81 8.28 -1.11
CA GLU A 30 -12.14 9.01 0.10
C GLU A 30 -12.49 8.03 1.22
N LEU A 31 -12.04 8.30 2.45
CA LEU A 31 -12.71 7.78 3.65
C LEU A 31 -12.71 8.84 4.74
N SER A 32 -13.84 8.92 5.42
CA SER A 32 -14.37 10.14 6.01
C SER A 32 -14.01 10.35 7.49
N VAL A 33 -14.02 11.63 7.87
CA VAL A 33 -13.84 12.16 9.23
C VAL A 33 -14.95 11.66 10.17
N SER A 34 -14.55 11.34 11.41
CA SER A 34 -15.42 11.38 12.59
C SER A 34 -14.63 11.95 13.77
N ASP A 35 -14.78 13.25 14.02
CA ASP A 35 -14.52 13.85 15.34
C ASP A 35 -15.68 13.50 16.28
N GLU A 36 -15.41 13.25 17.56
CA GLU A 36 -16.08 13.92 18.70
C GLU A 36 -15.68 13.37 20.08
N ASN A 37 -15.55 14.32 21.02
CA ASN A 37 -15.39 14.27 22.48
C ASN A 37 -13.97 14.48 23.03
N LEU A 38 -13.65 15.63 23.65
CA LEU A 38 -14.11 16.17 24.96
C LEU A 38 -13.81 15.23 26.14
N GLU A 39 -13.35 15.69 27.30
CA GLU A 39 -12.73 16.95 27.74
C GLU A 39 -12.11 16.64 29.13
N GLY A 40 -10.96 17.20 29.52
CA GLY A 40 -10.31 16.81 30.79
C GLY A 40 -9.21 17.77 31.25
N TYR A 41 -9.47 18.48 32.36
CA TYR A 41 -8.71 19.64 32.82
C TYR A 41 -7.57 19.32 33.82
N SER A 42 -6.54 20.20 33.83
CA SER A 42 -5.69 20.58 35.00
C SER A 42 -4.74 19.51 35.58
N THR A 43 -3.56 19.81 36.15
CA THR A 43 -2.78 21.06 36.40
C THR A 43 -1.31 20.67 36.67
N PRO A 44 -0.31 21.57 36.57
CA PRO A 44 1.08 21.26 36.89
C PRO A 44 1.44 21.58 38.35
N THR A 45 2.10 20.64 39.05
CA THR A 45 2.78 20.89 40.33
C THR A 45 4.26 20.53 40.22
N GLY A 46 5.13 21.51 40.46
CA GLY A 46 6.59 21.33 40.50
C GLY A 46 7.12 21.12 41.92
N SER A 47 8.46 21.10 42.02
CA SER A 47 9.26 20.89 43.24
C SER A 47 9.14 19.48 43.87
N SER A 48 10.18 18.92 44.49
CA SER A 48 11.60 19.28 44.59
C SER A 48 12.39 18.00 44.83
N LEU A 49 13.57 17.85 44.21
CA LEU A 49 14.56 16.87 44.67
C LEU A 49 15.73 17.61 45.30
N GLN A 50 16.04 17.19 46.52
CA GLN A 50 16.95 17.83 47.44
C GLN A 50 17.98 16.78 47.84
N LEU A 51 19.21 16.92 47.35
CA LEU A 51 20.34 16.12 47.80
C LEU A 51 21.63 16.94 47.87
N ASP A 52 22.43 16.48 48.82
CA ASP A 52 23.86 16.63 49.03
C ASP A 52 24.42 17.71 49.97
N LEU A 53 25.42 17.21 50.71
CA LEU A 53 26.01 17.68 51.95
C LEU A 53 27.37 18.34 51.69
N ASP A 54 27.81 19.16 52.65
CA ASP A 54 29.22 19.34 53.10
C ASP A 54 30.30 19.74 52.04
N ARG A 55 31.34 20.51 52.35
CA ARG A 55 32.05 20.70 53.62
C ARG A 55 32.99 21.93 53.55
N SER A 56 33.19 22.59 54.69
CA SER A 56 34.44 23.28 55.11
C SER A 56 35.28 24.12 54.12
N SER A 57 35.42 25.43 54.38
CA SER A 57 36.61 25.99 55.07
C SER A 57 36.64 27.53 55.04
N SER A 58 36.94 28.16 56.19
CA SER A 58 37.31 29.58 56.32
C SER A 58 38.80 29.78 55.92
N PRO A 59 39.30 31.02 55.67
CA PRO A 59 39.47 32.03 56.72
C PRO A 59 39.17 33.49 56.32
N SER A 60 39.08 34.37 57.34
CA SER A 60 38.97 35.83 57.22
C SER A 60 40.24 36.48 56.66
N PRO A 61 40.19 37.79 56.36
CA PRO A 61 41.00 38.68 57.21
C PRO A 61 40.27 39.90 57.77
N ARG A 62 40.85 40.45 58.85
CA ARG A 62 40.38 41.63 59.60
C ARG A 62 40.61 42.92 58.82
N ARG A 63 39.69 43.88 58.95
CA ARG A 63 39.99 45.31 58.76
C ARG A 63 40.15 45.98 60.13
N HIS A 64 41.33 46.50 60.43
CA HIS A 64 41.54 47.45 61.53
C HIS A 64 41.89 48.82 60.94
N THR A 65 41.00 49.79 61.12
CA THR A 65 41.28 51.20 60.90
C THR A 65 42.13 51.71 62.06
N LEU A 66 43.37 52.15 61.78
CA LEU A 66 44.21 52.80 62.78
C LEU A 66 44.09 54.33 62.71
N LEU A 67 44.15 54.95 63.89
CA LEU A 67 43.96 56.38 64.11
C LEU A 67 45.19 57.18 63.69
N ARG A 68 44.92 58.22 62.90
CA ARG A 68 45.85 59.29 62.51
C ARG A 68 46.17 60.16 63.73
N VAL A 69 47.40 60.07 64.26
CA VAL A 69 47.92 61.01 65.27
C VAL A 69 48.81 62.03 64.57
N ASN A 70 48.35 63.29 64.50
CA ASN A 70 49.16 64.40 64.04
C ASN A 70 50.18 64.78 65.11
N HIS A 71 51.45 64.97 64.77
CA HIS A 71 52.39 65.82 65.52
C HIS A 71 53.18 66.67 64.51
N SER A 72 52.81 67.94 64.39
CA SER A 72 53.49 68.93 63.56
C SER A 72 54.14 69.97 64.47
N ASN A 73 55.46 69.93 64.60
CA ASN A 73 56.22 71.04 65.18
C ASN A 73 56.30 72.17 64.15
N SER A 74 55.87 73.39 64.52
CA SER A 74 56.29 74.66 63.91
C SER A 74 55.95 75.80 64.87
N THR A 75 56.92 76.40 65.56
CA THR A 75 57.74 77.56 65.14
C THR A 75 57.11 78.91 65.49
N SER A 76 57.95 79.86 65.93
CA SER A 76 57.72 81.32 66.13
C SER A 76 57.56 81.76 67.58
N THR A 77 58.13 82.87 68.07
CA THR A 77 59.13 83.85 67.57
C THR A 77 59.51 84.79 68.73
N ALA A 78 60.51 85.67 68.54
CA ALA A 78 60.67 86.97 69.24
C ALA A 78 61.12 86.93 70.72
N THR A 79 61.81 87.94 71.29
CA THR A 79 62.57 89.10 70.74
C THR A 79 63.42 89.69 71.89
N MET A 80 64.65 90.14 71.61
CA MET A 80 65.45 90.93 72.59
C MET A 80 64.79 92.28 72.86
N PRO A 81 64.95 92.86 74.07
CA PRO A 81 65.84 94.03 74.12
C PRO A 81 66.67 94.16 75.40
N ALA A 82 67.70 95.01 75.34
CA ALA A 82 68.60 95.36 76.43
C ALA A 82 68.23 96.69 77.12
N THR A 83 68.55 96.80 78.41
CA THR A 83 68.61 98.03 79.25
C THR A 83 69.20 97.63 80.62
N THR A 84 69.93 98.41 81.43
CA THR A 84 70.71 99.67 81.32
C THR A 84 71.50 99.81 82.64
N ASP A 85 72.59 100.60 82.64
CA ASP A 85 73.22 101.32 83.76
C ASP A 85 72.93 100.99 85.24
N SER A 86 74.01 100.90 86.03
CA SER A 86 74.11 101.70 87.27
C SER A 86 75.56 101.93 87.69
N SER A 87 75.98 103.20 87.75
CA SER A 87 77.28 103.63 88.28
C SER A 87 77.27 103.79 89.80
N CYS A 88 78.42 103.63 90.47
CA CYS A 88 78.68 104.39 91.70
C CYS A 88 80.18 104.65 91.89
N THR A 89 80.51 105.82 92.45
CA THR A 89 81.84 106.47 92.36
C THR A 89 82.42 106.85 93.72
N MET A 90 83.72 106.56 93.93
CA MET A 90 84.67 107.20 94.90
C MET A 90 84.39 106.96 96.40
N PRO A 91 85.32 107.24 97.35
CA PRO A 91 86.66 107.87 97.21
C PRO A 91 87.86 107.15 97.89
N ASP A 92 89.02 107.82 97.84
CA ASP A 92 90.30 107.50 98.51
C ASP A 92 90.26 107.37 100.05
N SER A 93 91.16 106.54 100.60
CA SER A 93 92.20 107.02 101.55
C SER A 93 93.27 105.95 101.86
N ALA A 94 94.56 106.34 101.82
CA ALA A 94 95.67 106.01 102.74
C ALA A 94 95.83 104.55 103.28
N ASP A 95 97.02 103.94 103.40
CA ASP A 95 98.42 104.27 103.02
C ASP A 95 99.31 103.01 103.25
N ILE A 96 100.58 103.01 102.82
CA ILE A 96 101.65 102.00 103.17
C ILE A 96 101.52 100.57 102.55
N PRO A 97 102.62 99.84 102.19
CA PRO A 97 103.84 100.23 101.49
C PRO A 97 103.94 99.58 100.07
N THR A 98 104.54 100.28 99.11
CA THR A 98 104.30 100.11 97.66
C THR A 98 105.09 99.01 96.91
N SER A 99 105.45 97.90 97.55
CA SER A 99 106.15 96.78 96.85
C SER A 99 105.23 95.59 96.55
N ASN A 100 104.64 94.96 97.58
CA ASN A 100 103.88 93.72 97.43
C ASN A 100 102.62 93.85 96.56
N ARG A 101 102.02 95.04 96.48
CA ARG A 101 100.80 95.27 95.68
C ARG A 101 101.02 95.09 94.17
N LYS A 102 102.20 95.43 93.63
CA LYS A 102 102.51 95.19 92.21
C LYS A 102 102.71 93.71 91.94
N SER A 103 103.45 93.01 92.81
CA SER A 103 103.63 91.56 92.73
C SER A 103 102.28 90.82 92.76
N LEU A 104 101.40 91.17 93.70
CA LEU A 104 100.06 90.57 93.82
C LEU A 104 99.15 90.90 92.63
N ILE A 105 99.26 92.08 92.01
CA ILE A 105 98.49 92.40 90.80
C ILE A 105 98.98 91.58 89.60
N GLU A 106 100.29 91.42 89.45
CA GLU A 106 100.88 90.63 88.36
C GLU A 106 100.63 89.13 88.56
N GLU A 107 100.71 88.64 89.80
CA GLU A 107 100.36 87.27 90.17
C GLU A 107 98.85 87.01 90.00
N ASN A 108 97.97 87.95 90.35
CA ASN A 108 96.54 87.84 90.04
C ASN A 108 96.26 87.94 88.53
N ARG A 109 97.09 88.63 87.73
CA ARG A 109 97.00 88.60 86.27
C ARG A 109 97.40 87.23 85.74
N ALA A 110 98.56 86.71 86.13
CA ALA A 110 99.04 85.40 85.72
C ALA A 110 98.09 84.26 86.16
N LEU A 111 97.52 84.34 87.36
CA LEU A 111 96.50 83.38 87.82
C LEU A 111 95.18 83.51 87.06
N ARG A 112 94.78 84.72 86.63
CA ARG A 112 93.61 84.91 85.75
C ARG A 112 93.87 84.36 84.36
N GLU A 113 95.04 84.65 83.78
CA GLU A 113 95.48 84.09 82.50
C GLU A 113 95.54 82.56 82.57
N HIS A 114 96.07 81.98 83.64
CA HIS A 114 96.11 80.52 83.80
C HIS A 114 94.72 79.91 84.05
N ILE A 115 93.83 80.59 84.80
CA ILE A 115 92.42 80.19 84.94
C ILE A 115 91.72 80.27 83.59
N ASP A 116 91.91 81.32 82.81
CA ASP A 116 91.34 81.48 81.48
C ASP A 116 91.92 80.46 80.49
N GLU A 117 93.19 80.08 80.60
CA GLU A 117 93.83 79.04 79.79
C GLU A 117 93.31 77.63 80.15
N ILE A 118 93.11 77.33 81.43
CA ILE A 118 92.45 76.08 81.88
C ILE A 118 90.98 76.05 81.46
N MET A 119 90.24 77.15 81.69
CA MET A 119 88.80 77.26 81.46
C MET A 119 88.43 77.38 79.98
N ASN A 120 89.34 77.87 79.13
CA ASN A 120 89.11 77.96 77.69
C ASN A 120 89.81 76.82 76.94
N GLY A 121 91.06 76.44 77.24
CA GLY A 121 91.75 75.34 76.54
C GLY A 121 90.99 74.03 76.61
N SER A 122 90.78 73.49 77.82
CA SER A 122 90.09 72.21 78.00
C SER A 122 88.61 72.26 77.57
N ARG A 123 87.93 73.39 77.79
CA ARG A 123 86.51 73.54 77.42
C ARG A 123 86.30 73.71 75.92
N VAL A 124 87.19 74.44 75.23
CA VAL A 124 87.12 74.62 73.76
C VAL A 124 87.45 73.32 73.05
N GLU A 125 88.47 72.57 73.49
CA GLU A 125 88.75 71.23 72.93
C GLU A 125 87.55 70.28 73.07
N VAL A 126 86.87 70.27 74.23
CA VAL A 126 85.66 69.46 74.44
C VAL A 126 84.51 69.95 73.54
N ILE A 127 84.32 71.26 73.37
CA ILE A 127 83.28 71.83 72.49
C ILE A 127 83.57 71.50 71.02
N GLU A 128 84.81 71.64 70.54
CA GLU A 128 85.17 71.31 69.16
C GLU A 128 85.02 69.82 68.86
N ASN A 129 85.38 68.95 69.81
CA ASN A 129 85.18 67.51 69.67
C ASN A 129 83.68 67.16 69.63
N LEU A 130 82.86 67.78 70.50
CA LEU A 130 81.39 67.61 70.49
C LEU A 130 80.74 68.15 69.20
N LEU A 131 81.24 69.23 68.62
CA LEU A 131 80.77 69.76 67.33
C LEU A 131 81.11 68.81 66.18
N ARG A 132 82.35 68.31 66.12
CA ARG A 132 82.79 67.33 65.11
C ARG A 132 82.02 66.01 65.24
N GLU A 133 81.72 65.58 66.45
CA GLU A 133 80.85 64.42 66.71
C GLU A 133 79.40 64.69 66.29
N ASN A 134 78.86 65.90 66.53
CA ASN A 134 77.53 66.28 66.06
C ASN A 134 77.43 66.27 64.52
N GLU A 135 78.44 66.79 63.84
CA GLU A 135 78.51 66.80 62.37
C GLU A 135 78.56 65.37 61.82
N LYS A 136 79.39 64.50 62.41
CA LYS A 136 79.42 63.06 62.09
C LYS A 136 78.09 62.35 62.34
N LEU A 137 77.44 62.62 63.47
CA LEU A 137 76.10 62.07 63.79
C LEU A 137 75.01 62.60 62.84
N GLN A 138 75.12 63.85 62.37
CA GLN A 138 74.20 64.39 61.37
C GLN A 138 74.39 63.75 59.99
N GLU A 139 75.64 63.44 59.62
CA GLU A 139 75.94 62.71 58.38
C GLU A 139 75.47 61.25 58.46
N GLU A 140 75.72 60.54 59.57
CA GLU A 140 75.18 59.19 59.83
C GLU A 140 73.64 59.18 59.85
N LEU A 141 72.99 60.19 60.44
CA LEU A 141 71.53 60.34 60.42
C LEU A 141 71.00 60.58 58.99
N LYS A 142 71.75 61.30 58.16
CA LYS A 142 71.40 61.56 56.76
C LYS A 142 71.58 60.30 55.90
N GLU A 143 72.64 59.54 56.12
CA GLU A 143 72.89 58.26 55.46
C GLU A 143 71.81 57.24 55.85
N ALA A 144 71.51 57.10 57.15
CA ALA A 144 70.45 56.24 57.65
C ALA A 144 69.06 56.58 57.08
N LYS A 145 68.74 57.88 56.93
CA LYS A 145 67.53 58.32 56.23
C LYS A 145 67.52 57.92 54.76
N SER A 146 68.65 58.11 54.06
CA SER A 146 68.77 57.71 52.65
C SER A 146 68.59 56.20 52.45
N TYR A 147 69.06 55.36 53.39
CA TYR A 147 68.82 53.92 53.36
C TYR A 147 67.34 53.58 53.62
N VAL A 148 66.68 54.27 54.55
CA VAL A 148 65.23 54.07 54.79
C VAL A 148 64.43 54.45 53.54
N ASP A 149 64.68 55.63 52.96
CA ASP A 149 64.00 56.09 51.74
C ASP A 149 64.22 55.09 50.57
N GLN A 150 65.42 54.51 50.44
CA GLN A 150 65.70 53.49 49.43
C GLN A 150 64.96 52.18 49.70
N VAL A 151 64.97 51.68 50.95
CA VAL A 151 64.28 50.44 51.33
C VAL A 151 62.77 50.58 51.14
N ASP A 152 62.19 51.74 51.45
CA ASP A 152 60.76 52.01 51.22
C ASP A 152 60.43 51.98 49.72
N VAL A 153 61.24 52.61 48.86
CA VAL A 153 61.06 52.56 47.40
C VAL A 153 61.21 51.13 46.84
N GLU A 154 62.22 50.37 47.28
CA GLU A 154 62.41 48.98 46.85
C GLU A 154 61.24 48.09 47.30
N ALA A 155 60.71 48.29 48.51
CA ALA A 155 59.55 47.57 49.02
C ALA A 155 58.25 47.95 48.27
N GLU A 156 58.03 49.23 47.97
CA GLU A 156 56.90 49.67 47.12
C GLU A 156 56.98 49.08 45.71
N GLN A 157 58.17 49.02 45.12
CA GLN A 157 58.35 48.45 43.78
C GLN A 157 58.08 46.94 43.76
N GLN A 158 58.61 46.17 44.72
CA GLN A 158 58.31 44.74 44.85
C GLN A 158 56.82 44.49 45.12
N TYR A 159 56.18 45.31 45.96
CA TYR A 159 54.75 45.21 46.23
C TYR A 159 53.92 45.45 44.97
N THR A 160 54.31 46.41 44.14
CA THR A 160 53.61 46.75 42.90
C THR A 160 53.78 45.66 41.84
N GLU A 161 54.99 45.10 41.70
CA GLU A 161 55.29 43.98 40.78
C GLU A 161 54.50 42.72 41.16
N LEU A 162 54.55 42.30 42.43
CA LEU A 162 53.78 41.15 42.93
C LEU A 162 52.26 41.36 42.81
N SER A 163 51.77 42.59 43.01
CA SER A 163 50.35 42.92 42.82
C SER A 163 49.92 42.83 41.35
N SER A 164 50.80 43.18 40.41
CA SER A 164 50.57 42.97 38.97
C SER A 164 50.51 41.48 38.63
N GLU A 165 51.49 40.70 39.07
CA GLU A 165 51.54 39.24 38.83
C GLU A 165 50.31 38.52 39.41
N ILE A 166 49.89 38.89 40.63
CA ILE A 166 48.65 38.36 41.23
C ILE A 166 47.42 38.69 40.37
N THR A 167 47.34 39.91 39.82
CA THR A 167 46.22 40.33 38.96
C THR A 167 46.18 39.52 37.66
N GLU A 168 47.32 39.37 36.99
CA GLU A 168 47.45 38.57 35.76
C GLU A 168 47.12 37.08 36.00
N LEU A 169 47.55 36.52 37.13
CA LEU A 169 47.20 35.15 37.54
C LEU A 169 45.70 35.00 37.82
N CYS A 170 45.05 35.99 38.43
CA CYS A 170 43.59 35.99 38.61
C CYS A 170 42.83 36.02 37.28
N GLU A 171 43.23 36.89 36.33
CA GLU A 171 42.63 36.92 34.98
C GLU A 171 42.83 35.59 34.23
N LEU A 172 44.00 34.96 34.37
CA LEU A 172 44.29 33.67 33.76
C LEU A 172 43.42 32.55 34.35
N VAL A 173 43.21 32.55 35.67
CA VAL A 173 42.30 31.59 36.35
C VAL A 173 40.87 31.79 35.87
N GLU A 174 40.34 33.01 35.85
CA GLU A 174 38.98 33.29 35.37
C GLU A 174 38.80 32.86 33.90
N LYS A 175 39.79 33.12 33.05
CA LYS A 175 39.79 32.66 31.65
C LYS A 175 39.75 31.13 31.56
N LYS A 176 40.48 30.42 32.42
CA LYS A 176 40.52 28.94 32.45
C LYS A 176 39.24 28.34 33.03
N ASP A 177 38.63 28.94 34.04
CA ASP A 177 37.33 28.50 34.57
C ASP A 177 36.21 28.67 33.55
N ASN A 178 36.22 29.76 32.78
CA ASN A 178 35.31 29.97 31.65
C ASN A 178 35.50 28.93 30.53
N GLU A 179 36.76 28.60 30.19
CA GLU A 179 37.08 27.53 29.23
C GLU A 179 36.58 26.15 29.72
N ILE A 180 36.80 25.82 31.00
CA ILE A 180 36.31 24.58 31.63
C ILE A 180 34.77 24.53 31.61
N LYS A 181 34.09 25.65 31.88
CA LYS A 181 32.62 25.72 31.82
C LYS A 181 32.09 25.45 30.41
N ALA A 182 32.65 26.11 29.40
CA ALA A 182 32.27 25.88 28.00
C ALA A 182 32.52 24.43 27.54
N LEU A 183 33.63 23.82 27.98
CA LEU A 183 33.93 22.41 27.70
C LEU A 183 32.95 21.46 28.40
N LYS A 184 32.51 21.76 29.63
CA LYS A 184 31.48 20.98 30.34
C LYS A 184 30.11 21.05 29.67
N GLU A 185 29.71 22.24 29.21
CA GLU A 185 28.45 22.42 28.46
C GLU A 185 28.48 21.63 27.14
N LYS A 186 29.59 21.71 26.38
CA LYS A 186 29.78 20.92 25.16
C LYS A 186 29.82 19.41 25.42
N LEU A 187 30.41 18.96 26.53
CA LEU A 187 30.40 17.56 26.93
C LEU A 187 28.97 17.06 27.18
N ALA A 188 28.16 17.84 27.91
CA ALA A 188 26.77 17.49 28.20
C ALA A 188 25.92 17.43 26.91
N GLU A 189 26.12 18.35 25.97
CA GLU A 189 25.47 18.31 24.65
C GLU A 189 25.87 17.06 23.85
N MET A 190 27.17 16.72 23.80
CA MET A 190 27.64 15.51 23.12
C MET A 190 27.10 14.23 23.76
N SER A 191 27.04 14.14 25.10
CA SER A 191 26.44 12.99 25.79
C SER A 191 24.97 12.81 25.41
N LYS A 192 24.18 13.89 25.41
CA LYS A 192 22.77 13.86 24.97
C LYS A 192 22.61 13.46 23.50
N ALA A 193 23.54 13.90 22.64
CA ALA A 193 23.55 13.48 21.22
C ALA A 193 23.88 11.99 21.06
N VAL A 194 24.79 11.44 21.88
CA VAL A 194 25.11 10.01 21.91
C VAL A 194 23.92 9.18 22.39
N GLU A 195 23.24 9.60 23.46
CA GLU A 195 22.02 8.94 23.96
C GLU A 195 20.94 8.86 22.87
N LYS A 196 20.62 10.00 22.24
CA LYS A 196 19.65 10.07 21.13
C LYS A 196 20.05 9.18 19.94
N ASN A 197 21.34 9.17 19.57
CA ASN A 197 21.81 8.32 18.48
C ASN A 197 21.70 6.82 18.83
N ASN A 198 21.89 6.46 20.10
CA ASN A 198 21.72 5.09 20.59
C ASN A 198 20.24 4.66 20.59
N GLU A 199 19.31 5.54 20.96
CA GLU A 199 17.86 5.30 20.81
C GLU A 199 17.48 5.05 19.34
N VAL A 200 17.99 5.86 18.42
CA VAL A 200 17.75 5.69 16.97
C VAL A 200 18.35 4.37 16.46
N ALA A 201 19.53 3.99 16.92
CA ALA A 201 20.16 2.71 16.54
C ALA A 201 19.34 1.50 17.01
N GLU A 202 18.84 1.49 18.25
CA GLU A 202 17.97 0.41 18.73
C GLU A 202 16.60 0.39 18.02
N GLN A 203 16.01 1.56 17.69
CA GLN A 203 14.80 1.63 16.86
C GLN A 203 15.03 1.05 15.45
N GLN A 204 16.16 1.37 14.82
CA GLN A 204 16.53 0.82 13.51
C GLN A 204 16.74 -0.69 13.57
N LYS A 205 17.42 -1.19 14.60
CA LYS A 205 17.63 -2.62 14.85
C LYS A 205 16.32 -3.39 15.04
N GLN A 206 15.38 -2.86 15.83
CA GLN A 206 14.03 -3.45 15.97
C GLN A 206 13.27 -3.45 14.64
N THR A 207 13.41 -2.39 13.84
CA THR A 207 12.76 -2.29 12.52
C THR A 207 13.34 -3.30 11.54
N ALA A 208 14.67 -3.47 11.50
CA ALA A 208 15.34 -4.46 10.68
C ALA A 208 14.97 -5.91 11.09
N GLN A 209 14.82 -6.18 12.39
CA GLN A 209 14.33 -7.48 12.87
C GLN A 209 12.90 -7.76 12.35
N ARG A 210 11.95 -6.84 12.55
CA ARG A 210 10.57 -7.01 12.04
C ARG A 210 10.52 -7.18 10.52
N GLN A 211 11.35 -6.45 9.79
CA GLN A 211 11.47 -6.61 8.33
C GLN A 211 12.01 -8.01 7.94
N THR A 212 12.94 -8.57 8.72
CA THR A 212 13.46 -9.92 8.51
C THR A 212 12.36 -10.97 8.74
N GLU A 213 11.61 -10.85 9.83
CA GLU A 213 10.47 -11.72 10.17
C GLU A 213 9.36 -11.68 9.08
N ILE A 214 9.03 -10.48 8.56
CA ILE A 214 8.08 -10.32 7.45
C ILE A 214 8.60 -10.97 6.16
N ILE A 215 9.88 -10.80 5.84
CA ILE A 215 10.50 -11.40 4.64
C ILE A 215 10.51 -12.94 4.73
N GLU A 216 10.68 -13.50 5.93
CA GLU A 216 10.61 -14.94 6.16
C GLU A 216 9.18 -15.47 5.98
N SER A 217 8.18 -14.85 6.62
CA SER A 217 6.75 -15.20 6.43
C SER A 217 6.32 -15.16 4.96
N LEU A 218 6.70 -14.12 4.22
CA LEU A 218 6.35 -13.99 2.80
C LEU A 218 7.06 -15.02 1.90
N ARG A 219 8.20 -15.58 2.32
CA ARG A 219 8.86 -16.69 1.60
C ARG A 219 8.12 -18.00 1.82
N ASP A 220 7.74 -18.30 3.06
CA ASP A 220 6.97 -19.50 3.41
C ASP A 220 5.60 -19.50 2.72
N GLU A 221 4.91 -18.36 2.70
CA GLU A 221 3.66 -18.17 1.95
C GLU A 221 3.85 -18.40 0.45
N LEU A 222 4.90 -17.82 -0.15
CA LEU A 222 5.21 -17.96 -1.57
C LEU A 222 5.53 -19.42 -1.94
N ASP A 223 6.28 -20.14 -1.11
CA ASP A 223 6.61 -21.54 -1.37
C ASP A 223 5.40 -22.46 -1.17
N SER A 224 4.55 -22.20 -0.17
CA SER A 224 3.24 -22.86 -0.03
C SER A 224 2.33 -22.64 -1.25
N GLU A 225 2.30 -21.43 -1.80
CA GLU A 225 1.48 -21.12 -2.97
C GLU A 225 2.03 -21.74 -4.26
N LYS A 226 3.36 -21.86 -4.41
CA LYS A 226 3.98 -22.65 -5.49
C LYS A 226 3.57 -24.13 -5.41
N GLU A 227 3.59 -24.73 -4.22
CA GLU A 227 3.17 -26.12 -4.04
C GLU A 227 1.70 -26.33 -4.41
N LYS A 228 0.79 -25.44 -3.96
CA LYS A 228 -0.63 -25.45 -4.38
C LYS A 228 -0.79 -25.29 -5.89
N SER A 229 -0.03 -24.39 -6.51
CA SER A 229 -0.07 -24.18 -7.97
C SER A 229 0.39 -25.42 -8.73
N VAL A 230 1.43 -26.12 -8.25
CA VAL A 230 1.90 -27.40 -8.84
C VAL A 230 0.87 -28.50 -8.65
N TYR A 231 0.22 -28.57 -7.49
CA TYR A 231 -0.85 -29.55 -7.23
C TYR A 231 -2.06 -29.30 -8.16
N SER A 232 -2.54 -28.06 -8.24
CA SER A 232 -3.65 -27.67 -9.12
C SER A 232 -3.34 -27.88 -10.61
N ALA A 233 -2.08 -27.71 -11.03
CA ALA A 233 -1.64 -28.02 -12.39
C ALA A 233 -1.76 -29.52 -12.70
N LYS A 234 -1.36 -30.40 -11.77
CA LYS A 234 -1.50 -31.86 -11.88
C LYS A 234 -2.96 -32.31 -11.88
N GLU A 235 -3.81 -31.71 -11.04
CA GLU A 235 -5.25 -32.00 -11.07
C GLU A 235 -5.89 -31.60 -12.40
N LYS A 236 -5.53 -30.42 -12.94
CA LYS A 236 -5.98 -29.97 -14.26
C LYS A 236 -5.51 -30.91 -15.38
N GLU A 237 -4.27 -31.39 -15.33
CA GLU A 237 -3.74 -32.38 -16.26
C GLU A 237 -4.55 -33.69 -16.21
N LYS A 238 -4.76 -34.24 -15.01
CA LYS A 238 -5.58 -35.45 -14.80
C LYS A 238 -7.01 -35.30 -15.33
N VAL A 239 -7.69 -34.19 -15.02
CA VAL A 239 -9.05 -33.92 -15.52
C VAL A 239 -9.06 -33.76 -17.05
N GLN A 240 -8.00 -33.20 -17.64
CA GLN A 240 -7.84 -33.09 -19.09
C GLN A 240 -7.63 -34.46 -19.76
N GLU A 241 -6.89 -35.37 -19.13
CA GLU A 241 -6.75 -36.76 -19.57
C GLU A 241 -8.10 -37.52 -19.50
N GLU A 242 -8.83 -37.39 -18.38
CA GLU A 242 -10.16 -37.99 -18.20
C GLU A 242 -11.17 -37.46 -19.25
N LEU A 243 -11.16 -36.15 -19.53
CA LEU A 243 -11.98 -35.53 -20.57
C LEU A 243 -11.64 -36.09 -21.97
N ASN A 244 -10.35 -36.24 -22.28
CA ASN A 244 -9.89 -36.78 -23.55
C ASN A 244 -10.27 -38.26 -23.73
N ALA A 245 -10.21 -39.04 -22.64
CA ALA A 245 -10.65 -40.44 -22.63
C ALA A 245 -12.17 -40.55 -22.86
N LEU A 246 -12.98 -39.77 -22.14
CA LEU A 246 -14.44 -39.73 -22.32
C LEU A 246 -14.85 -39.27 -23.72
N LYS A 247 -14.16 -38.27 -24.28
CA LYS A 247 -14.39 -37.85 -25.67
C LYS A 247 -14.14 -38.98 -26.67
N LYS A 248 -13.12 -39.81 -26.43
CA LYS A 248 -12.82 -40.97 -27.28
C LYS A 248 -13.91 -42.04 -27.18
N THR A 249 -14.41 -42.36 -25.98
CA THR A 249 -15.48 -43.35 -25.82
C THR A 249 -16.79 -42.90 -26.47
N VAL A 250 -17.16 -41.63 -26.31
CA VAL A 250 -18.35 -41.06 -26.95
C VAL A 250 -18.27 -41.13 -28.48
N GLU A 251 -17.11 -40.85 -29.10
CA GLU A 251 -16.99 -40.95 -30.56
C GLU A 251 -17.02 -42.41 -31.05
N THR A 252 -16.49 -43.37 -30.28
CA THR A 252 -16.64 -44.81 -30.61
C THR A 252 -18.09 -45.28 -30.46
N GLU A 253 -18.78 -44.93 -29.37
CA GLU A 253 -20.18 -45.31 -29.15
C GLU A 253 -21.11 -44.70 -30.22
N LYS A 254 -20.85 -43.46 -30.64
CA LYS A 254 -21.54 -42.81 -31.76
C LYS A 254 -21.28 -43.52 -33.08
N GLY A 255 -20.04 -43.96 -33.33
CA GLY A 255 -19.70 -44.78 -34.50
C GLY A 255 -20.45 -46.10 -34.53
N ASP A 256 -20.47 -46.82 -33.41
CA ASP A 256 -21.19 -48.09 -33.25
C ASP A 256 -22.71 -47.92 -33.39
N ALA A 257 -23.27 -46.83 -32.84
CA ALA A 257 -24.68 -46.51 -32.97
C ALA A 257 -25.08 -46.23 -34.43
N LEU A 258 -24.27 -45.46 -35.17
CA LEU A 258 -24.47 -45.21 -36.60
C LEU A 258 -24.33 -46.50 -37.43
N ALA A 259 -23.36 -47.35 -37.13
CA ALA A 259 -23.20 -48.64 -37.80
C ALA A 259 -24.43 -49.54 -37.58
N LYS A 260 -24.98 -49.55 -36.36
CA LYS A 260 -26.22 -50.28 -36.03
C LYS A 260 -27.45 -49.73 -36.76
N ASP A 261 -27.57 -48.40 -36.87
CA ASP A 261 -28.67 -47.74 -37.57
C ASP A 261 -28.66 -48.06 -39.08
N VAL A 262 -27.48 -48.07 -39.70
CA VAL A 262 -27.30 -48.52 -41.10
C VAL A 262 -27.69 -49.99 -41.28
N LEU A 263 -27.30 -50.88 -40.37
CA LEU A 263 -27.67 -52.31 -40.44
C LEU A 263 -29.19 -52.53 -40.32
N LEU A 264 -29.84 -51.85 -39.37
CA LEU A 264 -31.29 -51.91 -39.21
C LEU A 264 -32.03 -51.31 -40.42
N SER A 265 -31.48 -50.26 -41.04
CA SER A 265 -32.03 -49.68 -42.27
C SER A 265 -31.98 -50.68 -43.44
N ILE A 266 -30.86 -51.40 -43.61
CA ILE A 266 -30.72 -52.45 -44.63
C ILE A 266 -31.72 -53.59 -44.38
N GLU A 267 -31.88 -54.04 -43.12
CA GLU A 267 -32.84 -55.10 -42.76
C GLU A 267 -34.29 -54.67 -43.02
N LEU A 268 -34.65 -53.42 -42.70
CA LEU A 268 -35.96 -52.85 -43.02
C LEU A 268 -36.21 -52.80 -44.53
N GLU A 269 -35.22 -52.40 -45.33
CA GLU A 269 -35.32 -52.43 -46.79
C GLU A 269 -35.50 -53.85 -47.34
N ASP A 270 -34.78 -54.85 -46.81
CA ASP A 270 -34.92 -56.25 -47.24
C ASP A 270 -36.30 -56.82 -46.90
N MET A 271 -36.81 -56.54 -45.69
CA MET A 271 -38.18 -56.90 -45.32
C MET A 271 -39.22 -56.22 -46.22
N GLN A 272 -38.99 -54.95 -46.59
CA GLN A 272 -39.87 -54.21 -47.51
C GLN A 272 -39.81 -54.78 -48.93
N ARG A 273 -38.63 -55.17 -49.43
CA ARG A 273 -38.44 -55.84 -50.73
C ARG A 273 -39.19 -57.17 -50.78
N GLU A 274 -39.06 -58.01 -49.75
CA GLU A 274 -39.74 -59.31 -49.68
C GLU A 274 -41.27 -59.14 -49.52
N LEU A 275 -41.72 -58.15 -48.74
CA LEU A 275 -43.15 -57.83 -48.63
C LEU A 275 -43.75 -57.42 -49.99
N GLU A 276 -43.08 -56.58 -50.77
CA GLU A 276 -43.58 -56.15 -52.08
C GLU A 276 -43.61 -57.30 -53.09
N LYS A 277 -42.56 -58.14 -53.09
CA LYS A 277 -42.52 -59.39 -53.86
C LYS A 277 -43.66 -60.35 -53.50
N GLN A 278 -44.03 -60.46 -52.22
CA GLN A 278 -45.19 -61.26 -51.79
C GLN A 278 -46.52 -60.68 -52.32
N LYS A 279 -46.68 -59.34 -52.34
CA LYS A 279 -47.85 -58.71 -52.98
C LYS A 279 -47.91 -59.00 -54.47
N GLU A 280 -46.78 -58.92 -55.18
CA GLU A 280 -46.70 -59.22 -56.63
C GLU A 280 -47.08 -60.69 -56.93
N ILE A 281 -46.58 -61.64 -56.15
CA ILE A 281 -46.94 -63.06 -56.25
C ILE A 281 -48.44 -63.28 -55.98
N LEU A 282 -49.01 -62.60 -54.98
CA LEU A 282 -50.44 -62.69 -54.67
C LEU A 282 -51.31 -62.09 -55.79
N ALA A 283 -50.91 -60.94 -56.33
CA ALA A 283 -51.60 -60.27 -57.43
C ALA A 283 -51.57 -61.12 -58.71
N SER A 284 -50.40 -61.62 -59.12
CA SER A 284 -50.25 -62.48 -60.30
C SER A 284 -51.02 -63.79 -60.17
N THR A 285 -51.01 -64.42 -58.98
CA THR A 285 -51.82 -65.61 -58.69
C THR A 285 -53.32 -65.33 -58.77
N SER A 286 -53.78 -64.21 -58.20
CA SER A 286 -55.20 -63.79 -58.26
C SER A 286 -55.67 -63.54 -59.70
N ILE A 287 -54.86 -62.84 -60.49
CA ILE A 287 -55.12 -62.60 -61.92
C ILE A 287 -55.19 -63.93 -62.69
N ALA A 288 -54.24 -64.84 -62.45
CA ALA A 288 -54.23 -66.16 -63.09
C ALA A 288 -55.48 -66.99 -62.73
N GLN A 289 -55.95 -66.95 -61.48
CA GLN A 289 -57.19 -67.61 -61.06
C GLN A 289 -58.43 -67.03 -61.75
N ILE A 290 -58.50 -65.70 -61.89
CA ILE A 290 -59.58 -65.01 -62.61
C ILE A 290 -59.56 -65.41 -64.10
N ALA A 291 -58.40 -65.36 -64.76
CA ALA A 291 -58.24 -65.76 -66.17
C ALA A 291 -58.72 -67.21 -66.40
N ASN A 292 -58.24 -68.17 -65.58
CA ASN A 292 -58.65 -69.57 -65.64
C ASN A 292 -60.16 -69.79 -65.44
N LYS A 293 -60.86 -68.90 -64.72
CA LYS A 293 -62.32 -68.97 -64.53
C LYS A 293 -63.06 -68.40 -65.75
N TRP A 294 -62.54 -67.32 -66.34
CA TRP A 294 -63.06 -66.73 -67.57
C TRP A 294 -62.91 -67.69 -68.75
N GLU A 295 -61.72 -68.26 -68.99
CA GLU A 295 -61.46 -69.24 -70.05
C GLU A 295 -62.43 -70.42 -70.00
N ARG A 296 -62.63 -71.02 -68.81
CA ARG A 296 -63.61 -72.10 -68.62
C ARG A 296 -65.03 -71.67 -68.94
N ARG A 297 -65.46 -70.46 -68.56
CA ARG A 297 -66.82 -69.98 -68.87
C ARG A 297 -66.99 -69.67 -70.36
N VAL A 298 -65.98 -69.09 -71.01
CA VAL A 298 -65.96 -68.88 -72.46
C VAL A 298 -66.09 -70.22 -73.18
N LEU A 299 -65.27 -71.22 -72.84
CA LEU A 299 -65.33 -72.54 -73.46
C LEU A 299 -66.68 -73.26 -73.24
N THR A 300 -67.32 -73.08 -72.08
CA THR A 300 -68.70 -73.55 -71.88
C THR A 300 -69.68 -72.82 -72.81
N LEU A 301 -69.59 -71.49 -72.93
CA LEU A 301 -70.46 -70.70 -73.82
C LEU A 301 -70.23 -71.04 -75.29
N GLU A 302 -69.00 -71.30 -75.71
CA GLU A 302 -68.66 -71.77 -77.07
C GLU A 302 -69.24 -73.16 -77.36
N ASN A 303 -69.31 -74.05 -76.36
CA ASN A 303 -70.01 -75.33 -76.48
C ASN A 303 -71.52 -75.11 -76.59
N GLU A 304 -72.12 -74.31 -75.70
CA GLU A 304 -73.54 -73.97 -75.77
C GLU A 304 -73.93 -73.32 -77.12
N ILE A 305 -73.05 -72.48 -77.69
CA ILE A 305 -73.26 -71.86 -79.02
C ILE A 305 -73.18 -72.93 -80.11
N ARG A 306 -72.16 -73.80 -80.13
CA ARG A 306 -72.07 -74.90 -81.11
C ARG A 306 -73.27 -75.86 -81.04
N GLU A 307 -73.75 -76.16 -79.84
CA GLU A 307 -74.96 -76.96 -79.65
C GLU A 307 -76.21 -76.25 -80.19
N ARG A 308 -76.35 -74.94 -79.94
CA ARG A 308 -77.41 -74.12 -80.56
C ARG A 308 -77.28 -74.08 -82.07
N ASP A 309 -76.08 -73.97 -82.65
CA ASP A 309 -75.87 -73.99 -84.10
C ASP A 309 -76.25 -75.34 -84.72
N ILE A 310 -75.91 -76.46 -84.06
CA ILE A 310 -76.35 -77.80 -84.46
C ILE A 310 -77.88 -77.92 -84.39
N LEU A 311 -78.50 -77.42 -83.32
CA LEU A 311 -79.97 -77.40 -83.18
C LEU A 311 -80.62 -76.51 -84.24
N ILE A 312 -80.05 -75.34 -84.55
CA ILE A 312 -80.51 -74.42 -85.60
C ILE A 312 -80.37 -75.09 -86.97
N HIS A 313 -79.24 -75.74 -87.28
CA HIS A 313 -79.09 -76.50 -88.53
C HIS A 313 -80.09 -77.66 -88.63
N THR A 314 -80.34 -78.37 -87.54
CA THR A 314 -81.33 -79.47 -87.48
C THR A 314 -82.74 -78.93 -87.68
N GLN A 315 -83.12 -77.87 -86.96
CA GLN A 315 -84.40 -77.17 -87.13
C GLN A 315 -84.54 -76.61 -88.54
N GLN A 316 -83.47 -76.05 -89.13
CA GLN A 316 -83.47 -75.54 -90.49
C GLN A 316 -83.62 -76.66 -91.52
N SER A 317 -83.07 -77.86 -91.27
CA SER A 317 -83.35 -79.05 -92.09
C SER A 317 -84.83 -79.43 -91.98
N VAL A 318 -85.36 -79.58 -90.76
CA VAL A 318 -86.78 -79.91 -90.52
C VAL A 318 -87.71 -78.85 -91.12
N ILE A 319 -87.35 -77.56 -91.06
CA ILE A 319 -88.08 -76.46 -91.70
C ILE A 319 -87.95 -76.53 -93.23
N ASN A 320 -86.81 -76.90 -93.78
CA ASN A 320 -86.63 -77.07 -95.22
C ASN A 320 -87.40 -78.30 -95.75
N ASP A 321 -87.49 -79.37 -94.96
CA ASP A 321 -88.29 -80.55 -95.25
C ASP A 321 -89.78 -80.22 -95.11
N LEU A 322 -90.22 -79.54 -94.03
CA LEU A 322 -91.57 -79.00 -93.90
C LEU A 322 -91.91 -78.01 -95.03
N LYS A 323 -90.97 -77.17 -95.50
CA LYS A 323 -91.15 -76.29 -96.67
C LYS A 323 -91.10 -77.01 -98.03
N ARG A 324 -90.73 -78.29 -98.04
CA ARG A 324 -90.86 -79.21 -99.18
C ARG A 324 -92.26 -79.83 -99.14
N THR A 325 -92.66 -80.40 -98.00
CA THR A 325 -93.99 -81.01 -97.77
C THR A 325 -95.14 -80.00 -97.86
N MET A 326 -95.00 -78.80 -97.29
CA MET A 326 -95.96 -77.68 -97.39
C MET A 326 -95.98 -77.00 -98.76
N ARG A 327 -95.09 -77.38 -99.69
CA ARG A 327 -95.17 -76.93 -101.09
C ARG A 327 -96.06 -77.85 -101.94
N GLU A 328 -96.49 -78.98 -101.41
CA GLU A 328 -97.40 -79.94 -102.06
C GLU A 328 -98.81 -79.96 -101.46
N ASN A 329 -99.06 -79.27 -100.34
CA ASN A 329 -100.42 -79.02 -99.84
C ASN A 329 -100.50 -77.76 -98.96
N SER A 330 -101.38 -76.82 -99.37
CA SER A 330 -102.06 -75.75 -98.61
C SER A 330 -101.38 -75.22 -97.31
N GLY A 331 -101.05 -73.93 -97.15
CA GLY A 331 -101.77 -72.74 -97.59
C GLY A 331 -102.39 -72.00 -96.39
N LEU A 332 -102.17 -70.68 -96.33
CA LEU A 332 -102.93 -69.67 -95.55
C LEU A 332 -102.57 -69.39 -94.05
N LEU A 333 -101.75 -68.34 -93.87
CA LEU A 333 -101.90 -67.17 -92.96
C LEU A 333 -101.81 -67.23 -91.40
N HIS A 334 -101.17 -66.16 -90.87
CA HIS A 334 -101.43 -65.45 -89.58
C HIS A 334 -100.99 -66.16 -88.27
N SER A 335 -100.85 -65.50 -87.10
CA SER A 335 -100.53 -64.11 -86.67
C SER A 335 -100.35 -64.09 -85.13
N GLY A 336 -99.88 -62.99 -84.53
CA GLY A 336 -99.67 -62.81 -83.07
C GLY A 336 -98.31 -63.34 -82.61
N GLY A 337 -97.59 -62.74 -81.65
CA GLY A 337 -97.92 -61.97 -80.45
C GLY A 337 -96.93 -62.47 -79.36
N SER A 338 -96.59 -61.79 -78.27
CA SER A 338 -97.13 -60.61 -77.59
C SER A 338 -96.05 -60.07 -76.61
N SER A 339 -96.19 -58.80 -76.17
CA SER A 339 -95.97 -58.23 -74.80
C SER A 339 -95.03 -58.95 -73.80
N SER A 340 -94.22 -58.33 -72.92
CA SER A 340 -94.42 -57.15 -72.03
C SER A 340 -93.14 -56.97 -71.15
N ASP A 341 -92.80 -55.88 -70.45
CA ASP A 341 -93.33 -54.51 -70.39
C ASP A 341 -92.38 -53.48 -69.68
N SER A 342 -92.84 -52.22 -69.58
CA SER A 342 -92.78 -51.15 -68.53
C SER A 342 -91.92 -51.29 -67.23
N PHE A 343 -91.58 -50.25 -66.44
CA PHE A 343 -91.84 -48.79 -66.40
C PHE A 343 -90.51 -48.06 -66.05
N GLN A 344 -90.26 -46.79 -66.43
CA GLN A 344 -90.38 -45.58 -65.57
C GLN A 344 -90.23 -45.83 -64.04
N THR A 345 -89.47 -45.05 -63.25
CA THR A 345 -89.45 -43.58 -63.19
C THR A 345 -88.10 -42.96 -62.76
N ARG A 346 -87.91 -41.71 -63.21
CA ARG A 346 -87.14 -40.61 -62.60
C ARG A 346 -87.22 -40.58 -61.06
N ASP A 347 -86.09 -40.41 -60.39
CA ASP A 347 -86.06 -39.95 -59.00
C ASP A 347 -85.00 -38.86 -58.73
N ASN A 348 -85.43 -37.80 -58.04
CA ASN A 348 -84.60 -36.68 -57.60
C ASN A 348 -83.76 -37.11 -56.41
N SER A 349 -82.43 -37.26 -56.56
CA SER A 349 -81.55 -37.69 -55.47
C SER A 349 -81.59 -36.71 -54.27
N PRO A 350 -82.02 -37.14 -53.06
CA PRO A 350 -81.98 -36.31 -51.85
C PRO A 350 -80.57 -36.26 -51.23
N SER A 351 -79.62 -37.02 -51.77
CA SER A 351 -78.35 -37.37 -51.15
C SER A 351 -77.53 -36.16 -50.67
N SER A 352 -77.39 -35.11 -51.50
CA SER A 352 -76.61 -33.92 -51.14
C SER A 352 -77.18 -33.16 -49.93
N ARG A 353 -78.51 -33.11 -49.78
CA ARG A 353 -79.15 -32.49 -48.60
C ARG A 353 -78.96 -33.34 -47.34
N PHE A 354 -79.00 -34.67 -47.49
CA PHE A 354 -78.79 -35.59 -46.37
C PHE A 354 -77.34 -35.54 -45.86
N SER A 355 -76.35 -35.42 -46.76
CA SER A 355 -74.93 -35.25 -46.39
C SER A 355 -74.65 -33.95 -45.63
N VAL A 356 -75.25 -32.83 -46.05
CA VAL A 356 -75.13 -31.53 -45.35
C VAL A 356 -75.78 -31.58 -43.96
N VAL A 357 -76.97 -32.16 -43.84
CA VAL A 357 -77.64 -32.33 -42.53
C VAL A 357 -76.83 -33.28 -41.62
N LYS A 358 -76.25 -34.35 -42.17
CA LYS A 358 -75.37 -35.27 -41.42
C LYS A 358 -74.13 -34.55 -40.88
N TYR A 359 -73.51 -33.65 -41.65
CA TYR A 359 -72.37 -32.84 -41.20
C TYR A 359 -72.74 -31.85 -40.07
N ILE A 360 -73.92 -31.22 -40.15
CA ILE A 360 -74.40 -30.27 -39.12
C ILE A 360 -74.74 -30.96 -37.78
N LEU A 361 -75.10 -32.25 -37.83
CA LEU A 361 -75.52 -33.05 -36.67
C LEU A 361 -74.43 -34.01 -36.14
N SER A 362 -73.33 -34.23 -36.86
CA SER A 362 -72.21 -35.06 -36.38
C SER A 362 -71.48 -34.44 -35.18
N ASP A 363 -70.87 -35.28 -34.36
CA ASP A 363 -69.95 -34.89 -33.27
C ASP A 363 -68.79 -34.02 -33.80
N VAL A 364 -68.28 -33.11 -32.97
CA VAL A 364 -67.17 -32.21 -33.30
C VAL A 364 -65.93 -32.98 -33.72
N ASN A 365 -65.62 -34.14 -33.12
CA ASN A 365 -64.51 -34.99 -33.57
C ASN A 365 -64.69 -35.46 -35.04
N SER A 366 -65.93 -35.76 -35.44
CA SER A 366 -66.25 -36.17 -36.82
C SER A 366 -66.31 -34.98 -37.78
N GLN A 367 -66.78 -33.80 -37.33
CA GLN A 367 -66.69 -32.57 -38.12
C GLN A 367 -65.23 -32.17 -38.36
N LEU A 368 -64.39 -32.26 -37.33
CA LEU A 368 -62.98 -31.93 -37.35
C LEU A 368 -62.17 -32.88 -38.25
N ALA A 369 -62.42 -34.19 -38.19
CA ALA A 369 -61.83 -35.15 -39.11
C ALA A 369 -62.16 -34.83 -40.59
N ASN A 370 -63.37 -34.35 -40.88
CA ASN A 370 -63.74 -33.87 -42.22
C ASN A 370 -63.04 -32.55 -42.58
N VAL A 371 -62.84 -31.63 -41.62
CA VAL A 371 -62.04 -30.40 -41.82
C VAL A 371 -60.59 -30.75 -42.17
N TYR A 372 -59.94 -31.65 -41.44
CA TYR A 372 -58.58 -32.12 -41.77
C TYR A 372 -58.51 -32.79 -43.16
N ALA A 373 -59.51 -33.59 -43.53
CA ALA A 373 -59.58 -34.22 -44.86
C ALA A 373 -59.74 -33.19 -45.98
N ILE A 374 -60.57 -32.16 -45.79
CA ILE A 374 -60.79 -31.08 -46.76
C ILE A 374 -59.58 -30.14 -46.83
N ALA A 375 -58.97 -29.79 -45.69
CA ALA A 375 -57.77 -28.97 -45.62
C ALA A 375 -56.59 -29.58 -46.38
N ARG A 376 -56.46 -30.91 -46.34
CA ARG A 376 -55.47 -31.68 -47.11
C ARG A 376 -55.77 -31.74 -48.62
N ILE A 377 -57.02 -31.54 -49.04
CA ILE A 377 -57.40 -31.46 -50.47
C ILE A 377 -57.22 -30.02 -51.01
N LEU A 378 -57.28 -29.02 -50.13
CA LEU A 378 -57.21 -27.60 -50.47
C LEU A 378 -55.88 -26.93 -50.09
N ASP A 379 -54.88 -27.71 -49.64
CA ASP A 379 -53.56 -27.26 -49.16
C ASP A 379 -53.62 -26.03 -48.22
N LEU A 380 -54.55 -26.05 -47.26
CA LEU A 380 -54.69 -24.96 -46.29
C LEU A 380 -53.46 -24.86 -45.38
N SER A 381 -53.05 -23.63 -45.06
CA SER A 381 -51.93 -23.41 -44.14
C SER A 381 -52.30 -23.80 -42.70
N SER A 382 -51.29 -24.14 -41.90
CA SER A 382 -51.49 -24.51 -40.50
C SER A 382 -52.22 -23.42 -39.69
N GLN A 383 -52.05 -22.14 -40.04
CA GLN A 383 -52.70 -21.02 -39.36
C GLN A 383 -54.20 -20.90 -39.72
N GLU A 384 -54.59 -21.25 -40.95
CA GLU A 384 -56.00 -21.28 -41.37
C GLU A 384 -56.74 -22.48 -40.76
N LEU A 385 -56.05 -23.62 -40.68
CA LEU A 385 -56.54 -24.84 -40.02
C LEU A 385 -56.83 -24.60 -38.53
N ASP A 386 -55.86 -24.01 -37.83
CA ASP A 386 -55.92 -23.67 -36.41
C ASP A 386 -57.04 -22.65 -36.09
N TYR A 387 -57.34 -21.74 -37.03
CA TYR A 387 -58.49 -20.82 -36.93
C TYR A 387 -59.84 -21.55 -37.11
N LEU A 388 -59.92 -22.51 -38.04
CA LEU A 388 -61.13 -23.31 -38.27
C LEU A 388 -61.43 -24.23 -37.07
N GLU A 389 -60.41 -24.87 -36.51
CA GLU A 389 -60.51 -25.72 -35.31
C GLU A 389 -61.05 -24.92 -34.11
N LYS A 390 -60.41 -23.79 -33.78
CA LYS A 390 -60.88 -22.86 -32.72
C LYS A 390 -62.29 -22.31 -32.98
N SER A 391 -62.65 -22.04 -34.23
CA SER A 391 -64.02 -21.60 -34.56
C SER A 391 -65.07 -22.71 -34.38
N LEU A 392 -64.67 -23.98 -34.46
CA LEU A 392 -65.57 -25.14 -34.30
C LEU A 392 -65.82 -25.44 -32.82
N GLU A 393 -64.75 -25.50 -32.02
CA GLU A 393 -64.81 -25.65 -30.56
C GLU A 393 -65.62 -24.54 -29.89
N ASN A 394 -65.38 -23.28 -30.27
CA ASN A 394 -66.07 -22.12 -29.72
C ASN A 394 -67.58 -22.08 -30.11
N LYS A 395 -67.97 -22.79 -31.18
CA LYS A 395 -69.39 -23.04 -31.50
C LYS A 395 -70.02 -24.10 -30.61
N GLN A 396 -69.27 -25.13 -30.21
CA GLN A 396 -69.75 -26.16 -29.29
C GLN A 396 -69.95 -25.59 -27.87
N ASN A 397 -68.98 -24.82 -27.36
CA ASN A 397 -69.09 -24.17 -26.05
C ASN A 397 -70.33 -23.26 -25.93
N LYS A 398 -70.77 -22.63 -27.04
CA LYS A 398 -72.00 -21.83 -27.09
C LYS A 398 -73.30 -22.65 -27.17
N ARG A 399 -73.25 -23.95 -27.50
CA ARG A 399 -74.43 -24.85 -27.42
C ARG A 399 -74.69 -25.39 -26.01
N TYR A 400 -73.73 -25.33 -25.10
CA TYR A 400 -73.86 -25.77 -23.70
C TYR A 400 -74.17 -24.62 -22.72
N LEU A 401 -74.42 -23.41 -23.23
CA LEU A 401 -74.65 -22.19 -22.45
C LEU A 401 -76.07 -21.61 -22.62
N TYR A 402 -77.01 -22.45 -23.06
CA TYR A 402 -78.45 -22.18 -23.17
C TYR A 402 -79.26 -23.43 -22.77
#